data_AF-A0A2V8FUT0-F1
#
_entry.id   AF-A0A2V8FUT0-F1
#
_cell.length_a   1.000
_cell.length_b   1.000
_cell.length_c   1.000
_cell.angle_alpha   90.00
_cell.angle_beta   90.00
_cell.angle_gamma   90.00
#
_symmetry.space_group_name_H-M   'P 1'
#
loop_
_entity.id
_entity.type
_entity.pdbx_description
1 polymer ?
#
loop_
_entity_poly.entity_id
_entity_poly.type
_entity_poly.pdbx_seq_one_letter_code
_entity_poly.pdbx_strand_id
1 'polypeptide(L)'
;EKGLLSVNDPITKHLPDYPKIGDGITIHHLLTHTSGIPSYTGVPEYQKNMRVAFTTAQMIDGFKDKPLEFTPGEKFKYDNSGYFLLGAIIEKISGQAYDQYLQTHIFDPLGMKDSGYDRPQTLLKRRAAGYEWSAAGLRNTEYLDMGQPFAAGSLYSTVEDLFHAAHRRGRNREVRLRVGGEHGAQASDDRARWRDQRLFHLHCALPQRARGRDRLAQRPAAGRATRIAERSGSNPLRRALAV
;
A
#
# COMPACT_ATOMS: atom_id res chain seq x y z
N GLU A 1 12.82 -7.69 -17.90
CA GLU A 1 13.94 -7.07 -18.66
C GLU A 1 15.26 -7.82 -18.49
N LYS A 2 15.77 -8.05 -17.26
CA LYS A 2 17.04 -8.78 -17.03
C LYS A 2 16.95 -10.31 -17.20
N GLY A 3 15.79 -10.85 -17.60
CA GLY A 3 15.56 -12.31 -17.72
C GLY A 3 15.52 -13.09 -16.40
N LEU A 4 15.64 -12.43 -15.24
CA LEU A 4 15.72 -13.08 -13.93
C LEU A 4 14.37 -13.62 -13.41
N LEU A 5 13.26 -13.05 -13.87
CA LEU A 5 11.91 -13.46 -13.52
C LEU A 5 10.96 -13.24 -14.70
N SER A 6 9.89 -14.02 -14.73
CA SER A 6 8.71 -13.78 -15.58
C SER A 6 7.52 -13.40 -14.72
N VAL A 7 6.68 -12.49 -15.19
CA VAL A 7 5.41 -12.17 -14.50
C VAL A 7 4.46 -13.37 -14.43
N ASN A 8 4.66 -14.37 -15.28
CA ASN A 8 3.88 -15.61 -15.27
C ASN A 8 4.50 -16.71 -14.40
N ASP A 9 5.66 -16.45 -13.78
CA ASP A 9 6.26 -17.42 -12.87
C ASP A 9 5.34 -17.61 -11.65
N PRO A 10 5.12 -18.87 -11.21
CA PRO A 10 4.50 -19.12 -9.92
C PRO A 10 5.40 -18.60 -8.80
N ILE A 11 4.80 -18.12 -7.71
CA ILE A 11 5.56 -17.52 -6.60
C ILE A 11 6.49 -18.53 -5.93
N THR A 12 6.13 -19.82 -5.92
CA THR A 12 6.90 -20.93 -5.34
C THR A 12 8.22 -21.19 -6.07
N LYS A 13 8.32 -20.78 -7.34
CA LYS A 13 9.60 -20.81 -8.08
C LYS A 13 10.66 -19.94 -7.42
N HIS A 14 10.25 -18.82 -6.84
CA HIS A 14 11.15 -17.83 -6.21
C HIS A 14 11.13 -17.95 -4.68
N LEU A 15 10.04 -18.43 -4.10
CA LEU A 15 9.86 -18.67 -2.66
C LEU A 15 9.56 -20.16 -2.43
N PRO A 16 10.57 -21.05 -2.45
CA PRO A 16 10.34 -22.50 -2.39
C PRO A 16 9.73 -22.98 -1.06
N ASP A 17 9.87 -22.20 0.01
CA ASP A 17 9.30 -22.49 1.33
C ASP A 17 7.83 -22.01 1.46
N TYR A 18 7.27 -21.41 0.40
CA TYR A 18 5.87 -21.02 0.36
C TYR A 18 4.98 -22.27 0.14
N PRO A 19 3.80 -22.38 0.79
CA PRO A 19 2.95 -23.56 0.65
C PRO A 19 2.54 -23.82 -0.81
N LYS A 20 2.26 -25.08 -1.14
CA LYS A 20 1.89 -25.52 -2.52
C LYS A 20 0.72 -24.77 -3.14
N ILE A 21 -0.15 -24.15 -2.33
CA ILE A 21 -1.21 -23.27 -2.83
C ILE A 21 -0.65 -22.11 -3.68
N GLY A 22 0.61 -21.72 -3.46
CA GLY A 22 1.34 -20.74 -4.25
C GLY A 22 1.70 -21.20 -5.67
N ASP A 23 1.64 -22.50 -5.99
CA ASP A 23 1.89 -22.98 -7.36
C ASP A 23 0.86 -22.43 -8.36
N GLY A 24 -0.36 -22.11 -7.90
CA GLY A 24 -1.41 -21.48 -8.70
C GLY A 24 -1.36 -19.94 -8.72
N ILE A 25 -0.42 -19.32 -8.00
CA ILE A 25 -0.33 -17.87 -7.85
C ILE A 25 0.90 -17.37 -8.60
N THR A 26 0.69 -16.50 -9.58
CA THR A 26 1.78 -15.93 -10.36
C THR A 26 2.21 -14.57 -9.82
N ILE A 27 3.41 -14.11 -10.21
CA ILE A 27 3.86 -12.74 -9.96
C ILE A 27 2.86 -11.71 -10.50
N HIS A 28 2.24 -11.97 -11.65
CA HIS A 28 1.19 -11.14 -12.24
C HIS A 28 0.02 -10.99 -11.28
N HIS A 29 -0.47 -12.08 -10.70
CA HIS A 29 -1.56 -12.04 -9.73
C HIS A 29 -1.24 -11.18 -8.50
N LEU A 30 0.01 -11.17 -8.03
CA LEU A 30 0.44 -10.28 -6.94
C LEU A 30 0.40 -8.81 -7.38
N LEU A 31 0.97 -8.50 -8.55
CA LEU A 31 1.04 -7.13 -9.10
C LEU A 31 -0.35 -6.53 -9.35
N THR A 32 -1.32 -7.36 -9.75
CA THR A 32 -2.69 -6.94 -10.09
C THR A 32 -3.69 -7.07 -8.94
N HIS A 33 -3.26 -7.52 -7.76
CA HIS A 33 -4.14 -7.82 -6.62
C HIS A 33 -5.27 -8.78 -6.97
N THR A 34 -4.94 -9.86 -7.69
CA THR A 34 -5.87 -10.94 -8.07
C THR A 34 -5.38 -12.30 -7.56
N SER A 35 -4.57 -12.31 -6.49
CA SER A 35 -3.95 -13.54 -5.95
C SER A 35 -4.89 -14.40 -5.11
N GLY A 36 -5.91 -13.81 -4.50
CA GLY A 36 -6.73 -14.48 -3.49
C GLY A 36 -6.07 -14.59 -2.11
N ILE A 37 -4.83 -14.11 -1.93
CA ILE A 37 -4.13 -14.16 -0.64
C ILE A 37 -4.79 -13.19 0.33
N PRO A 38 -5.06 -13.60 1.59
CA PRO A 38 -5.57 -12.68 2.60
C PRO A 38 -4.51 -11.64 3.00
N SER A 39 -4.93 -10.37 3.06
CA SER A 39 -4.05 -9.28 3.49
C SER A 39 -3.71 -9.41 4.98
N TYR A 40 -2.42 -9.41 5.32
CA TYR A 40 -1.96 -9.43 6.70
C TYR A 40 -2.45 -8.21 7.49
N THR A 41 -2.72 -7.08 6.83
CA THR A 41 -3.30 -5.91 7.48
C THR A 41 -4.79 -6.07 7.85
N GLY A 42 -5.45 -7.10 7.30
CA GLY A 42 -6.85 -7.42 7.57
C GLY A 42 -7.06 -8.36 8.75
N VAL A 43 -5.99 -8.93 9.33
CA VAL A 43 -6.12 -9.81 10.49
C VAL A 43 -6.13 -9.02 11.80
N PRO A 44 -6.97 -9.37 12.80
CA PRO A 44 -7.06 -8.64 14.07
C PRO A 44 -5.73 -8.53 14.82
N GLU A 45 -4.85 -9.50 14.66
CA GLU A 45 -3.53 -9.55 15.29
C GLU A 45 -2.59 -8.45 14.77
N TYR A 46 -2.79 -7.97 13.54
CA TYR A 46 -1.94 -6.94 12.95
C TYR A 46 -1.92 -5.67 13.80
N GLN A 47 -3.09 -5.16 14.17
CA GLN A 47 -3.24 -3.94 14.98
C GLN A 47 -2.52 -4.05 16.33
N LYS A 48 -2.54 -5.23 16.95
CA LYS A 48 -1.87 -5.49 18.23
C LYS A 48 -0.35 -5.52 18.09
N ASN A 49 0.15 -5.91 16.91
CA ASN A 49 1.56 -6.16 16.66
C ASN A 49 2.23 -5.05 15.84
N MET A 50 1.56 -3.96 15.49
CA MET A 50 2.10 -2.87 14.64
C MET A 50 3.43 -2.28 15.14
N ARG A 51 3.72 -2.40 16.44
CA ARG A 51 4.97 -1.90 17.06
C ARG A 51 6.10 -2.93 17.10
N VAL A 52 5.79 -4.20 16.79
CA VAL A 52 6.73 -5.30 16.86
C VAL A 52 7.53 -5.37 15.58
N ALA A 53 8.86 -5.42 15.71
CA ALA A 53 9.74 -5.69 14.59
C ALA A 53 9.70 -7.18 14.26
N PHE A 54 9.19 -7.52 13.08
CA PHE A 54 9.25 -8.86 12.52
C PHE A 54 10.23 -8.91 11.36
N THR A 55 10.91 -10.05 11.22
CA THR A 55 11.63 -10.37 9.98
C THR A 55 10.65 -10.59 8.83
N THR A 56 11.12 -10.44 7.59
CA THR A 56 10.34 -10.75 6.38
C THR A 56 9.73 -12.16 6.44
N ALA A 57 10.49 -13.15 6.93
CA ALA A 57 10.01 -14.53 7.09
C ALA A 57 8.89 -14.64 8.13
N GLN A 58 9.04 -14.04 9.31
CA GLN A 58 8.00 -14.05 10.36
C GLN A 58 6.70 -13.38 9.90
N MET A 59 6.80 -12.30 9.12
CA MET A 59 5.62 -11.66 8.52
C MET A 59 4.91 -12.59 7.53
N ILE A 60 5.67 -13.27 6.67
CA ILE A 60 5.12 -14.23 5.69
C ILE A 60 4.46 -15.42 6.40
N ASP A 61 5.09 -15.95 7.45
CA ASP A 61 4.53 -17.04 8.26
C ASP A 61 3.16 -16.69 8.87
N GLY A 62 2.89 -15.40 9.11
CA GLY A 62 1.60 -14.93 9.62
C GLY A 62 0.43 -15.12 8.65
N PHE A 63 0.67 -15.27 7.35
CA PHE A 63 -0.39 -15.38 6.34
C PHE A 63 -0.22 -16.51 5.31
N LYS A 64 0.97 -17.07 5.10
CA LYS A 64 1.25 -18.01 4.00
C LYS A 64 0.38 -19.28 4.01
N ASP A 65 0.00 -19.75 5.21
CA ASP A 65 -0.77 -20.99 5.41
C ASP A 65 -2.28 -20.77 5.48
N LYS A 66 -2.75 -19.52 5.31
CA LYS A 66 -4.19 -19.21 5.30
C LYS A 66 -4.81 -19.63 3.97
N PRO A 67 -6.09 -20.06 3.97
CA PRO A 67 -6.80 -20.36 2.73
C PRO A 67 -6.94 -19.11 1.85
N LEU A 68 -6.95 -19.31 0.53
CA LEU A 68 -7.27 -18.23 -0.39
C LEU A 68 -8.73 -17.80 -0.23
N GLU A 69 -8.97 -16.51 -0.36
CA GLU A 69 -10.30 -15.92 -0.29
C GLU A 69 -11.09 -16.08 -1.59
N PHE A 70 -10.41 -16.40 -2.70
CA PHE A 70 -10.96 -16.68 -4.03
C PHE A 70 -9.89 -17.29 -4.94
N THR A 71 -10.29 -17.78 -6.11
CA THR A 71 -9.38 -18.40 -7.06
C THR A 71 -8.44 -17.36 -7.69
N PRO A 72 -7.12 -17.60 -7.80
CA PRO A 72 -6.22 -16.64 -8.44
C PRO A 72 -6.70 -16.25 -9.86
N GLY A 73 -6.78 -14.95 -10.12
CA GLY A 73 -7.26 -14.37 -11.38
C GLY A 73 -8.79 -14.14 -11.46
N GLU A 74 -9.58 -14.68 -10.54
CA GLU A 74 -11.05 -14.62 -10.59
C GLU A 74 -11.60 -13.19 -10.43
N LYS A 75 -11.03 -12.42 -9.50
CA LYS A 75 -11.45 -11.04 -9.22
C LYS A 75 -10.32 -10.20 -8.64
N PHE A 76 -10.54 -8.90 -8.63
CA PHE A 76 -9.68 -7.93 -7.96
C PHE A 76 -10.07 -7.80 -6.49
N LYS A 77 -9.08 -7.93 -5.59
CA LYS A 77 -9.19 -7.52 -4.18
C LYS A 77 -7.85 -7.00 -3.72
N TYR A 78 -7.80 -5.71 -3.38
CA TYR A 78 -6.60 -5.05 -2.89
C TYR A 78 -5.98 -5.80 -1.70
N ASP A 79 -4.69 -6.07 -1.79
CA ASP A 79 -3.96 -6.96 -0.87
C ASP A 79 -2.51 -6.47 -0.67
N ASN A 80 -2.13 -6.23 0.58
CA ASN A 80 -0.76 -5.86 0.95
C ASN A 80 0.17 -7.07 1.03
N SER A 81 -0.35 -8.27 1.35
CA SER A 81 0.45 -9.50 1.41
C SER A 81 1.13 -9.78 0.07
N GLY A 82 0.44 -9.55 -1.05
CA GLY A 82 1.01 -9.70 -2.39
C GLY A 82 2.20 -8.79 -2.64
N TYR A 83 2.13 -7.50 -2.28
CA TYR A 83 3.27 -6.59 -2.41
C TYR A 83 4.39 -6.90 -1.43
N PHE A 84 4.06 -7.40 -0.23
CA PHE A 84 5.04 -7.90 0.71
C PHE A 84 5.85 -9.06 0.12
N LEU A 85 5.17 -10.04 -0.51
CA LEU A 85 5.82 -11.16 -1.21
C LEU A 85 6.66 -10.70 -2.40
N LEU A 86 6.21 -9.69 -3.16
CA LEU A 86 7.02 -9.12 -4.25
C LEU A 86 8.34 -8.53 -3.74
N GLY A 87 8.33 -7.85 -2.60
CA GLY A 87 9.54 -7.40 -1.92
C GLY A 87 10.47 -8.57 -1.57
N ALA A 88 9.93 -9.63 -0.97
CA ALA A 88 10.71 -10.82 -0.60
C ALA A 88 11.30 -11.54 -1.82
N ILE A 89 10.56 -11.59 -2.94
CA ILE A 89 11.06 -12.13 -4.21
C ILE A 89 12.22 -11.28 -4.74
N ILE A 90 12.14 -9.95 -4.65
CA ILE A 90 13.26 -9.07 -5.03
C ILE A 90 14.50 -9.38 -4.19
N GLU A 91 14.36 -9.49 -2.86
CA GLU A 91 15.49 -9.83 -1.99
C GLU A 91 16.10 -11.19 -2.35
N LYS A 92 15.25 -12.19 -2.59
CA LYS A 92 15.68 -13.55 -2.90
C LYS A 92 16.43 -13.64 -4.24
N ILE A 93 15.94 -12.97 -5.28
CA ILE A 93 16.55 -12.98 -6.61
C ILE A 93 17.82 -12.14 -6.65
N SER A 94 17.81 -10.97 -6.00
CA SER A 94 18.94 -10.04 -6.06
C SER A 94 20.05 -10.34 -5.05
N GLY A 95 19.73 -11.04 -3.95
CA GLY A 95 20.63 -11.20 -2.81
C GLY A 95 20.86 -9.90 -2.01
N GLN A 96 20.10 -8.84 -2.29
CA GLN A 96 20.20 -7.55 -1.62
C GLN A 96 19.01 -7.32 -0.70
N ALA A 97 19.19 -6.53 0.36
CA ALA A 97 18.07 -6.01 1.12
C ALA A 97 17.20 -5.12 0.23
N TYR A 98 15.88 -5.18 0.41
CA TYR A 98 14.92 -4.49 -0.45
C TYR A 98 15.18 -2.98 -0.56
N ASP A 99 15.54 -2.34 0.55
CA ASP A 99 15.83 -0.90 0.59
C ASP A 99 17.10 -0.53 -0.18
N GLN A 100 18.15 -1.35 -0.06
CA GLN A 100 19.39 -1.19 -0.84
C GLN A 100 19.13 -1.38 -2.34
N TYR A 101 18.29 -2.35 -2.69
CA TYR A 101 17.89 -2.58 -4.08
C TYR A 101 17.16 -1.36 -4.65
N LEU A 102 16.20 -0.79 -3.91
CA LEU A 102 15.49 0.43 -4.34
C LEU A 102 16.43 1.63 -4.47
N GLN A 103 17.35 1.83 -3.53
CA GLN A 103 18.33 2.90 -3.61
C GLN A 103 19.13 2.82 -4.91
N THR A 104 19.73 1.66 -5.15
CA THR A 104 20.66 1.43 -6.27
C THR A 104 19.96 1.43 -7.63
N HIS A 105 18.74 0.88 -7.70
CA HIS A 105 18.08 0.62 -8.98
C HIS A 105 16.93 1.57 -9.31
N ILE A 106 16.42 2.33 -8.34
CA ILE A 106 15.29 3.24 -8.54
C ILE A 106 15.66 4.66 -8.14
N PHE A 107 16.06 4.90 -6.90
CA PHE A 107 16.23 6.27 -6.39
C PHE A 107 17.46 6.96 -6.98
N ASP A 108 18.64 6.32 -6.94
CA ASP A 108 19.88 6.93 -7.47
C ASP A 108 19.79 7.20 -8.98
N PRO A 109 19.34 6.26 -9.84
CA PRO A 109 19.25 6.52 -11.28
C PRO A 109 18.24 7.61 -11.64
N LEU A 110 17.17 7.75 -10.84
CA LEU A 110 16.17 8.81 -11.03
C LEU A 110 16.56 10.13 -10.35
N GLY A 111 17.62 10.15 -9.56
CA GLY A 111 18.07 11.31 -8.81
C GLY A 111 17.12 11.71 -7.69
N MET A 112 16.39 10.76 -7.11
CA MET A 112 15.44 10.96 -6.01
C MET A 112 16.19 11.00 -4.68
N LYS A 113 16.75 12.14 -4.33
CA LYS A 113 17.68 12.29 -3.18
C LYS A 113 16.98 12.40 -1.83
N ASP A 114 15.70 12.71 -1.84
CA ASP A 114 14.84 12.88 -0.67
C ASP A 114 13.77 11.76 -0.65
N SER A 115 14.13 10.56 -1.10
CA SER A 115 13.29 9.37 -1.12
C SER A 115 14.05 8.17 -0.61
N GLY A 116 13.36 7.26 0.07
CA GLY A 116 14.02 6.11 0.67
C GLY A 116 13.07 5.18 1.38
N TYR A 117 13.65 4.14 2.00
CA TYR A 117 12.94 3.27 2.91
C TYR A 117 12.96 3.85 4.32
N ASP A 118 11.79 3.95 4.95
CA ASP A 118 11.70 4.48 6.29
C ASP A 118 12.22 3.48 7.32
N ARG A 119 13.22 3.89 8.10
CA ARG A 119 13.71 3.15 9.25
C ARG A 119 13.43 3.95 10.52
N PRO A 120 12.83 3.34 11.56
CA PRO A 120 12.54 4.01 12.83
C PRO A 120 13.74 4.74 13.46
N GLN A 121 14.93 4.16 13.31
CA GLN A 121 16.16 4.67 13.93
C GLN A 121 16.85 5.76 13.10
N THR A 122 16.45 5.96 11.84
CA THR A 122 17.10 6.93 10.96
C THR A 122 16.53 8.32 11.20
N LEU A 123 17.42 9.27 11.47
CA LEU A 123 17.04 10.68 11.59
C LEU A 123 16.75 11.28 10.21
N LEU A 124 15.47 11.33 9.85
CA LEU A 124 14.99 11.96 8.62
C LEU A 124 14.65 13.43 8.86
N LYS A 125 15.51 14.33 8.38
CA LYS A 125 15.24 15.77 8.42
C LYS A 125 13.99 16.07 7.58
N ARG A 126 13.07 16.88 8.11
CA ARG A 126 11.77 17.24 7.47
C ARG A 126 10.77 16.08 7.36
N ARG A 127 10.92 14.99 8.12
CA ARG A 127 9.88 13.95 8.21
C ARG A 127 8.56 14.52 8.72
N ALA A 128 7.48 14.33 7.98
CA ALA A 128 6.14 14.68 8.42
C ALA A 128 5.69 13.77 9.56
N ALA A 129 4.94 14.32 10.51
CA ALA A 129 4.23 13.52 11.50
C ALA A 129 2.94 12.95 10.90
N GLY A 130 2.64 11.70 11.24
CA GLY A 130 1.33 11.10 10.94
C GLY A 130 0.26 11.59 11.92
N TYR A 131 -0.96 11.76 11.41
CA TYR A 131 -2.13 12.13 12.19
C TYR A 131 -3.32 11.26 11.81
N GLU A 132 -4.18 10.98 12.78
CA GLU A 132 -5.42 10.23 12.60
C GLU A 132 -6.57 10.87 13.38
N TRP A 133 -7.79 10.60 12.92
CA TRP A 133 -9.00 10.99 13.63
C TRP A 133 -9.41 9.90 14.62
N SER A 134 -9.64 10.31 15.87
CA SER A 134 -10.21 9.48 16.92
C SER A 134 -11.55 10.05 17.37
N ALA A 135 -12.29 9.32 18.21
CA ALA A 135 -13.50 9.85 18.86
C ALA A 135 -13.24 11.13 19.68
N ALA A 136 -11.99 11.34 20.13
CA ALA A 136 -11.57 12.52 20.89
C ALA A 136 -11.01 13.65 20.01
N GLY A 137 -11.03 13.51 18.67
CA GLY A 137 -10.49 14.48 17.73
C GLY A 137 -9.20 14.03 17.03
N LEU A 138 -8.56 14.98 16.36
CA LEU A 138 -7.30 14.78 15.63
C LEU A 138 -6.14 14.54 16.62
N ARG A 139 -5.41 13.45 16.42
CA ARG A 139 -4.23 13.08 17.23
C ARG A 139 -3.09 12.59 16.34
N ASN A 140 -1.88 12.53 16.88
CA ASN A 140 -0.77 11.86 16.20
C ASN A 140 -1.04 10.36 16.09
N THR A 141 -0.63 9.76 14.97
CA THR A 141 -0.67 8.30 14.81
C THR A 141 0.26 7.62 15.79
N GLU A 142 -0.10 6.41 16.20
CA GLU A 142 0.79 5.57 16.97
C GLU A 142 2.05 5.18 16.17
N TYR A 143 3.09 4.78 16.90
CA TYR A 143 4.29 4.24 16.29
C TYR A 143 3.97 2.97 15.50
N LEU A 144 4.48 2.91 14.27
CA LEU A 144 4.44 1.73 13.40
C LEU A 144 5.88 1.34 13.08
N ASP A 145 6.23 0.09 13.33
CA ASP A 145 7.49 -0.46 12.87
C ASP A 145 7.44 -0.60 11.34
N MET A 146 8.34 0.09 10.63
CA MET A 146 8.32 0.12 9.17
C MET A 146 8.79 -1.19 8.54
N GLY A 147 9.19 -2.19 9.31
CA GLY A 147 9.28 -3.58 8.81
C GLY A 147 7.91 -4.18 8.50
N GLN A 148 6.84 -3.68 9.13
CA GLN A 148 5.47 -4.21 8.96
C GLN A 148 4.88 -3.91 7.57
N PRO A 149 4.94 -2.68 7.02
CA PRO A 149 4.46 -2.43 5.67
C PRO A 149 5.42 -2.97 4.61
N PHE A 150 6.71 -3.06 4.92
CA PHE A 150 7.80 -3.44 4.00
C PHE A 150 7.61 -2.85 2.58
N ALA A 151 7.68 -3.69 1.54
CA ALA A 151 7.48 -3.32 0.15
C ALA A 151 6.05 -2.85 -0.19
N ALA A 152 5.07 -3.04 0.69
CA ALA A 152 3.70 -2.60 0.50
C ALA A 152 3.47 -1.13 0.90
N GLY A 153 4.35 -0.51 1.70
CA GLY A 153 4.10 0.89 2.09
C GLY A 153 5.11 1.57 3.01
N SER A 154 6.36 1.09 3.13
CA SER A 154 7.36 1.67 4.04
C SER A 154 8.22 2.78 3.44
N LEU A 155 7.98 3.15 2.19
CA LEU A 155 8.78 4.18 1.53
C LEU A 155 8.33 5.57 1.97
N TYR A 156 9.27 6.51 1.95
CA TYR A 156 8.98 7.93 2.03
C TYR A 156 9.52 8.65 0.79
N SER A 157 8.96 9.82 0.50
CA SER A 157 9.41 10.68 -0.60
C SER A 157 9.01 12.14 -0.39
N THR A 158 9.40 13.00 -1.33
CA THR A 158 8.93 14.38 -1.48
C THR A 158 8.10 14.53 -2.75
N VAL A 159 7.32 15.61 -2.84
CA VAL A 159 6.56 15.92 -4.07
C VAL A 159 7.51 16.15 -5.24
N GLU A 160 8.66 16.80 -4.99
CA GLU A 160 9.69 17.09 -5.98
C GLU A 160 10.32 15.81 -6.55
N ASP A 161 10.69 14.86 -5.71
CA ASP A 161 11.25 13.58 -6.16
C ASP A 161 10.23 12.76 -6.96
N LEU A 162 8.98 12.69 -6.51
CA LEU A 162 7.92 12.00 -7.26
C LEU A 162 7.64 12.68 -8.61
N PHE A 163 7.64 14.01 -8.64
CA PHE A 163 7.49 14.77 -9.88
C PHE A 163 8.65 14.49 -10.84
N HIS A 164 9.89 14.53 -10.36
CA HIS A 164 11.07 14.20 -11.16
C HIS A 164 11.04 12.77 -11.68
N ALA A 165 10.64 11.80 -10.85
CA ALA A 165 10.49 10.40 -11.25
C ALA A 165 9.46 10.25 -12.36
N ALA A 166 8.26 10.84 -12.21
CA ALA A 166 7.20 10.81 -13.21
C ALA A 166 7.65 11.46 -14.52
N HIS A 167 8.30 12.62 -14.44
CA HIS A 167 8.74 13.37 -15.61
C HIS A 167 9.88 12.66 -16.38
N ARG A 168 10.86 12.06 -15.68
CA ARG A 168 11.93 11.26 -16.32
C ARG A 168 11.38 10.01 -16.99
N ARG A 169 10.45 9.29 -16.35
CA ARG A 169 9.78 8.13 -16.97
C ARG A 169 8.94 8.53 -18.19
N GLY A 170 8.30 9.70 -18.15
CA GLY A 170 7.55 10.25 -19.29
C GLY A 170 8.43 10.57 -20.50
N ARG A 171 9.64 11.10 -20.30
CA ARG A 171 10.58 11.42 -21.40
C ARG A 171 11.19 10.20 -22.09
N ASN A 172 11.28 9.06 -21.39
CA ASN A 172 11.68 7.78 -22.01
C ASN A 172 10.56 7.13 -22.84
N ARG A 173 9.35 7.69 -22.84
CA ARG A 173 8.37 7.46 -23.91
C ARG A 173 8.52 8.60 -24.90
N GLU A 174 9.40 8.43 -25.87
CA GLU A 174 9.45 9.29 -27.05
C GLU A 174 8.15 9.09 -27.85
N VAL A 175 7.06 9.70 -27.39
CA VAL A 175 5.90 9.95 -28.24
C VAL A 175 6.37 11.08 -29.14
N ARG A 176 6.78 10.73 -30.35
CA ARG A 176 7.11 11.67 -31.42
C ARG A 176 5.83 12.40 -31.84
N LEU A 177 5.37 13.33 -31.01
CA LEU A 177 4.40 14.32 -31.43
C LEU A 177 5.10 15.20 -32.46
N ARG A 178 4.69 15.08 -33.72
CA ARG A 178 4.99 16.10 -34.72
C ARG A 178 4.33 17.39 -34.25
N VAL A 179 5.09 18.24 -33.58
CA VAL A 179 4.67 19.61 -33.29
C VAL A 179 5.06 20.45 -34.49
N GLY A 180 4.07 20.77 -35.32
CA GLY A 180 4.13 21.98 -36.13
C GLY A 180 3.73 23.16 -35.24
N GLY A 181 4.53 24.22 -35.25
CA GLY A 181 4.22 25.47 -34.56
C GLY A 181 5.27 25.86 -33.53
N GLU A 182 6.16 26.75 -33.94
CA GLU A 182 7.08 27.49 -33.10
C GLU A 182 6.30 28.31 -32.05
N HIS A 183 6.58 28.12 -30.77
CA HIS A 183 6.57 29.18 -29.77
C HIS A 183 7.41 28.75 -28.58
N GLY A 184 8.57 29.39 -28.41
CA GLY A 184 9.44 29.22 -27.26
C GLY A 184 8.78 29.80 -26.01
N ALA A 185 8.42 28.96 -25.06
CA ALA A 185 8.17 29.35 -23.69
C ALA A 185 9.40 28.96 -22.85
N GLN A 186 10.16 29.95 -22.40
CA GLN A 186 11.22 29.78 -21.42
C GLN A 186 10.63 29.19 -20.13
N ALA A 187 11.12 28.03 -19.73
CA ALA A 187 10.87 27.49 -18.40
C ALA A 187 11.63 28.35 -17.39
N SER A 188 10.93 29.26 -16.72
CA SER A 188 11.49 30.02 -15.59
C SER A 188 11.81 29.07 -14.44
N ASP A 189 13.02 29.19 -13.94
CA ASP A 189 13.59 28.40 -12.85
C ASP A 189 12.92 28.72 -11.51
N ASP A 190 11.78 28.08 -11.25
CA ASP A 190 10.96 28.26 -10.04
C ASP A 190 11.44 27.37 -8.86
N ARG A 191 12.73 27.02 -8.82
CA ARG A 191 13.36 26.21 -7.75
C ARG A 191 13.23 26.81 -6.35
N ALA A 192 12.91 28.09 -6.22
CA ALA A 192 12.78 28.77 -4.93
C ALA A 192 11.42 28.54 -4.23
N ARG A 193 10.34 28.20 -4.96
CA ARG A 193 8.99 28.08 -4.39
C ARG A 193 8.74 26.80 -3.59
N TRP A 194 9.61 25.80 -3.72
CA TRP A 194 9.40 24.44 -3.20
C TRP A 194 10.27 24.09 -1.99
N ARG A 195 10.93 25.06 -1.36
CA ARG A 195 11.95 24.83 -0.33
C ARG A 195 11.45 24.18 0.97
N ASP A 196 10.14 24.10 1.18
CA ASP A 196 9.54 23.62 2.44
C ASP A 196 8.76 22.30 2.29
N GLN A 197 9.32 21.36 1.51
CA GLN A 197 8.73 20.03 1.35
C GLN A 197 9.08 19.13 2.53
N ARG A 198 8.04 18.54 3.13
CA ARG A 198 8.17 17.48 4.14
C ARG A 198 8.17 16.11 3.47
N LEU A 199 8.95 15.19 4.03
CA LEU A 199 8.95 13.79 3.64
C LEU A 199 7.67 13.15 4.14
N PHE A 200 6.92 12.47 3.27
CA PHE A 200 5.71 11.74 3.62
C PHE A 200 5.82 10.28 3.20
N HIS A 201 5.09 9.40 3.89
CA HIS A 201 5.01 7.99 3.54
C HIS A 201 4.22 7.77 2.25
N LEU A 202 4.80 6.98 1.35
CA LEU A 202 4.13 6.39 0.21
C LEU A 202 3.35 5.18 0.71
N HIS A 203 2.13 5.42 1.19
CA HIS A 203 1.20 4.34 1.47
C HIS A 203 0.43 4.01 0.19
N CYS A 204 0.54 2.77 -0.29
CA CYS A 204 -0.43 2.26 -1.24
C CYS A 204 -1.74 2.00 -0.48
N ALA A 205 -2.52 3.06 -0.30
CA ALA A 205 -3.89 2.98 0.16
C ALA A 205 -4.72 3.85 -0.78
N LEU A 206 -5.13 3.27 -1.92
CA LEU A 206 -6.20 3.88 -2.70
C LEU A 206 -7.49 3.74 -1.90
N PRO A 207 -8.20 4.83 -1.55
CA PRO A 207 -9.52 4.71 -0.98
C PRO A 207 -10.43 4.01 -1.99
N GLN A 208 -11.02 2.88 -1.59
CA GLN A 208 -12.04 2.19 -2.38
C GLN A 208 -13.27 3.08 -2.49
N ARG A 209 -13.30 3.99 -3.47
CA ARG A 209 -14.57 4.59 -3.92
C ARG A 209 -15.28 3.55 -4.75
N ALA A 210 -16.21 2.83 -4.13
CA ALA A 210 -17.23 2.07 -4.83
C ALA A 210 -17.90 3.00 -5.86
N ARG A 211 -17.71 2.72 -7.15
CA ARG A 211 -18.48 3.36 -8.22
C ARG A 211 -19.88 2.75 -8.20
N GLY A 212 -20.75 3.26 -7.33
CA GLY A 212 -22.18 3.06 -7.44
C GLY A 212 -22.72 3.91 -8.60
N ARG A 213 -22.84 3.31 -9.79
CA ARG A 213 -23.85 3.74 -10.76
C ARG A 213 -25.12 2.98 -10.38
N ASP A 214 -26.07 3.69 -9.80
CA ASP A 214 -27.47 3.60 -10.19
C ASP A 214 -28.23 4.81 -9.65
N ARG A 215 -28.48 5.75 -10.57
CA ARG A 215 -29.55 6.73 -10.44
C ARG A 215 -30.82 6.04 -10.90
N LEU A 216 -31.72 5.74 -9.98
CA LEU A 216 -33.15 5.73 -10.28
C LEU A 216 -33.87 6.60 -9.28
N ALA A 217 -34.53 7.61 -9.83
CA ALA A 217 -35.23 8.67 -9.14
C ALA A 217 -36.49 8.15 -8.47
N GLN A 218 -36.69 8.47 -7.19
CA GLN A 218 -38.02 8.65 -6.61
C GLN A 218 -38.00 9.86 -5.67
N ARG A 219 -38.84 10.84 -5.98
CA ARG A 219 -39.07 12.06 -5.19
C ARG A 219 -39.87 11.70 -3.92
N PRO A 220 -39.70 12.38 -2.77
CA PRO A 220 -40.52 12.13 -1.61
C PRO A 220 -41.86 12.89 -1.74
N ALA A 221 -42.97 12.19 -1.55
CA ALA A 221 -44.26 12.80 -1.25
C ALA A 221 -44.44 12.81 0.27
N ALA A 222 -44.77 13.98 0.81
CA ALA A 222 -45.12 14.20 2.21
C ALA A 222 -46.43 13.49 2.58
N GLY A 223 -46.53 12.93 3.79
CA GLY A 223 -47.80 12.36 4.26
C GLY A 223 -47.77 11.68 5.64
N ARG A 224 -48.06 12.49 6.67
CA ARG A 224 -48.73 12.19 7.96
C ARG A 224 -48.06 11.30 9.02
N ALA A 225 -48.23 11.82 10.23
CA ALA A 225 -47.82 11.29 11.52
C ALA A 225 -48.70 10.13 12.01
N THR A 226 -48.10 9.26 12.82
CA THR A 226 -48.75 8.64 13.97
C THR A 226 -47.71 8.34 15.06
N ARG A 227 -47.94 8.92 16.25
CA ARG A 227 -47.31 8.52 17.52
C ARG A 227 -47.88 7.17 17.95
N ILE A 228 -47.04 6.26 18.44
CA ILE A 228 -47.37 5.36 19.56
C ILE A 228 -46.11 5.21 20.43
N ALA A 229 -46.32 5.23 21.74
CA ALA A 229 -45.34 5.38 22.81
C ALA A 229 -44.74 4.05 23.32
N GLU A 230 -43.55 4.18 23.92
CA GLU A 230 -42.95 3.49 25.08
C GLU A 230 -43.30 2.02 25.41
N ARG A 231 -42.27 1.16 25.56
CA ARG A 231 -41.93 0.56 26.87
C ARG A 231 -40.58 -0.18 26.91
N SER A 232 -39.94 -0.01 28.07
CA SER A 232 -38.82 -0.66 28.75
C SER A 232 -38.47 -2.13 28.47
N GLY A 233 -37.19 -2.49 28.71
CA GLY A 233 -36.75 -3.83 29.14
C GLY A 233 -35.37 -4.22 28.62
N SER A 234 -34.28 -3.83 29.30
CA SER A 234 -33.50 -4.71 30.21
C SER A 234 -32.60 -5.74 29.51
N ASN A 235 -31.30 -5.42 29.51
CA ASN A 235 -30.14 -6.27 29.24
C ASN A 235 -29.90 -7.23 30.42
N PRO A 236 -29.65 -8.52 30.16
CA PRO A 236 -28.63 -9.21 30.95
C PRO A 236 -27.80 -10.20 30.12
N LEU A 237 -26.49 -10.26 30.38
CA LEU A 237 -25.74 -11.49 30.72
C LEU A 237 -24.25 -11.17 30.84
N ARG A 238 -23.87 -10.76 32.04
CA ARG A 238 -22.50 -10.85 32.58
C ARG A 238 -22.45 -12.04 33.54
N ARG A 239 -21.40 -12.84 33.38
CA ARG A 239 -20.75 -13.75 34.34
C ARG A 239 -21.49 -15.02 34.78
N ALA A 240 -20.84 -16.15 34.47
CA ALA A 240 -20.64 -17.24 35.43
C ALA A 240 -19.14 -17.61 35.45
N LEU A 241 -18.63 -17.85 36.66
CA LEU A 241 -17.26 -18.14 37.06
C LEU A 241 -17.09 -19.65 37.31
N ALA A 242 -15.83 -20.11 37.18
CA ALA A 242 -15.20 -21.19 37.94
C ALA A 242 -15.89 -22.57 38.03
N VAL A 243 -15.35 -23.59 37.35
CA VAL A 243 -14.42 -24.64 37.83
C VAL A 243 -13.69 -25.19 36.59
#